data_AF-A0A1H2BL67-F1
#
_entry.id   AF-A0A1H2BL67-F1
#
_cell.length_a   1.000
_cell.length_b   1.000
_cell.length_c   1.000
_cell.angle_alpha   90.00
_cell.angle_beta   90.00
_cell.angle_gamma   90.00
#
_symmetry.space_group_name_H-M   'P 1'
#
loop_
_entity.id
_entity.type
_entity.pdbx_description
1 polymer ?
#
loop_
_entity_poly.entity_id
_entity_poly.type
_entity_poly.pdbx_seq_one_letter_code
_entity_poly.pdbx_strand_id
1 'polypeptide(L)'
;MGVKDLLKNDVWAGRIFYGTLIAVLLGVFAWLAGGRILETLPFLAIGAVYAFVLYRVVSQSGRAFVVMQWTLLLNYFTLISIDVSDRLAIPASAPWFVGFLVGGIIGGHVWSGRGTGAEFRQPRKRVLKEDGTYDGGWRLALINAACAVVLLAMGTVQLLLLSPTPASVAVLAAATLAGWALFRFPPRLGVRNGLLLVIPVVFFALIFVGGASGQMGMPAAWAYGVLAGILIGGRYWSGPRLGAPRPPFVVPGHRRRRRKRRPKAKQATPRAPKNQATEPAAR
;
A
#
# COMPACT_ATOMS: atom_id res chain seq x y z
N MET A 1 35.16 -15.48 -11.29
CA MET A 1 33.89 -14.80 -11.63
C MET A 1 33.72 -13.60 -10.70
N GLY A 2 33.60 -12.38 -11.23
CA GLY A 2 33.51 -11.17 -10.40
C GLY A 2 32.12 -11.01 -9.78
N VAL A 3 32.02 -10.37 -8.61
CA VAL A 3 30.73 -10.06 -7.93
C VAL A 3 29.76 -9.28 -8.85
N LYS A 4 30.28 -8.49 -9.78
CA LYS A 4 29.48 -7.77 -10.79
C LYS A 4 28.84 -8.69 -11.83
N ASP A 5 29.51 -9.79 -12.20
CA ASP A 5 29.01 -10.75 -13.19
C ASP A 5 27.90 -11.61 -12.60
N LEU A 6 28.04 -12.01 -11.33
CA LEU A 6 26.98 -12.71 -10.58
C LEU A 6 25.70 -11.87 -10.48
N LEU A 7 25.83 -10.60 -10.09
CA LEU A 7 24.68 -9.68 -10.00
C LEU A 7 23.99 -9.42 -11.35
N LYS A 8 24.76 -9.42 -12.45
CA LYS A 8 24.21 -9.22 -13.80
C LYS A 8 23.44 -10.46 -14.27
N ASN A 9 23.97 -11.65 -13.99
CA ASN A 9 23.32 -12.92 -14.31
C ASN A 9 22.03 -13.13 -13.49
N ASP A 10 22.02 -12.76 -12.21
CA ASP A 10 20.81 -12.83 -11.36
C ASP A 10 19.68 -11.91 -11.87
N VAL A 11 20.02 -10.69 -12.30
CA VAL A 11 19.03 -9.74 -12.86
C VAL A 11 18.50 -10.24 -14.20
N TRP A 12 19.35 -10.85 -15.03
CA TRP A 12 18.95 -11.37 -16.34
C TRP A 12 18.06 -12.62 -16.20
N ALA A 13 18.44 -13.57 -15.35
CA ALA A 13 17.64 -14.75 -15.02
C ALA A 13 16.26 -14.37 -14.46
N GLY A 14 16.21 -13.36 -13.57
CA GLY A 14 14.94 -12.83 -13.05
C GLY A 14 14.03 -12.27 -14.15
N ARG A 15 14.58 -11.46 -15.07
CA ARG A 15 13.79 -10.89 -16.19
C ARG A 15 13.22 -11.95 -17.11
N ILE A 16 14.00 -12.98 -17.42
CA ILE A 16 13.52 -14.11 -18.24
C ILE A 16 12.41 -14.82 -17.52
N PHE A 17 12.62 -15.21 -16.25
CA PHE A 17 11.60 -15.91 -15.47
C PHE A 17 10.28 -15.13 -15.40
N TYR A 18 10.32 -13.85 -15.03
CA TYR A 18 9.10 -13.02 -14.93
C TYR A 18 8.49 -12.71 -16.29
N GLY A 19 9.31 -12.53 -17.33
CA GLY A 19 8.82 -12.34 -18.71
C GLY A 19 8.10 -13.57 -19.23
N THR A 20 8.67 -14.76 -19.02
CA THR A 20 8.04 -16.04 -19.36
C THR A 20 6.77 -16.26 -18.56
N LEU A 21 6.76 -15.94 -17.26
CA LEU A 21 5.56 -16.06 -16.44
C LEU A 21 4.42 -15.16 -16.94
N ILE A 22 4.70 -13.92 -17.34
CA ILE A 22 3.70 -13.03 -17.95
C ILE A 22 3.17 -13.64 -19.24
N ALA A 23 4.05 -14.14 -20.12
CA ALA A 23 3.64 -14.77 -21.37
C ALA A 23 2.73 -15.99 -21.14
N VAL A 24 3.07 -16.84 -20.15
CA VAL A 24 2.23 -17.99 -19.75
C VAL A 24 0.87 -17.53 -19.22
N LEU A 25 0.84 -16.54 -18.33
CA LEU A 25 -0.42 -16.00 -17.78
C LEU A 25 -1.33 -15.43 -18.89
N LEU A 26 -0.77 -14.67 -19.83
CA LEU A 26 -1.53 -14.13 -20.96
C LEU A 26 -1.96 -15.22 -21.95
N GLY A 27 -1.13 -16.25 -22.17
CA GLY A 27 -1.48 -17.41 -22.98
C GLY A 27 -2.64 -18.21 -22.39
N VAL A 28 -2.61 -18.47 -21.07
CA VAL A 28 -3.72 -19.11 -20.34
C VAL A 28 -4.98 -18.26 -20.42
N PHE A 29 -4.87 -16.93 -20.27
CA PHE A 29 -6.01 -16.03 -20.47
C PHE A 29 -6.60 -16.13 -21.87
N ALA A 30 -5.79 -16.06 -22.93
CA ALA A 30 -6.26 -16.14 -24.30
C ALA A 30 -6.95 -17.49 -24.58
N TRP A 31 -6.41 -18.58 -24.01
CA TRP A 31 -7.00 -19.91 -24.11
C TRP A 31 -8.36 -20.00 -23.39
N LEU A 32 -8.46 -19.48 -22.16
CA LEU A 32 -9.70 -19.50 -21.37
C LEU A 32 -10.76 -18.52 -21.89
N ALA A 33 -10.36 -17.38 -22.42
CA ALA A 33 -11.27 -16.38 -22.98
C ALA A 33 -11.89 -16.83 -24.31
N GLY A 34 -11.23 -17.75 -25.04
CA GLY A 34 -11.72 -18.30 -26.30
C GLY A 34 -12.12 -17.22 -27.30
N GLY A 35 -13.36 -17.27 -27.82
CA GLY A 35 -13.89 -16.26 -28.74
C GLY A 35 -14.26 -14.91 -28.11
N ARG A 36 -14.18 -14.77 -26.78
CA ARG A 36 -14.64 -13.58 -26.02
C ARG A 36 -13.48 -12.73 -25.49
N ILE A 37 -12.34 -12.76 -26.16
CA ILE A 37 -11.15 -12.00 -25.75
C ILE A 37 -11.44 -10.51 -25.66
N LEU A 38 -12.11 -9.92 -26.65
CA LEU A 38 -12.40 -8.48 -26.67
C LEU A 38 -13.30 -8.05 -25.51
N GLU A 39 -14.25 -8.91 -25.13
CA GLU A 39 -15.20 -8.68 -24.04
C GLU A 39 -14.56 -8.78 -22.65
N THR A 40 -13.56 -9.65 -22.50
CA THR A 40 -12.85 -9.89 -21.23
C THR A 40 -11.64 -8.97 -21.02
N LEU A 41 -11.14 -8.35 -22.10
CA LEU A 41 -9.96 -7.47 -22.11
C LEU A 41 -10.07 -6.29 -21.13
N PRO A 42 -11.22 -5.60 -20.98
CA PRO A 42 -11.35 -4.49 -20.04
C PRO A 42 -11.09 -4.93 -18.59
N PHE A 43 -11.57 -6.11 -18.19
CA PHE A 43 -11.36 -6.64 -16.84
C PHE A 43 -9.89 -6.96 -16.59
N LEU A 44 -9.21 -7.56 -17.56
CA LEU A 44 -7.77 -7.81 -17.52
C LEU A 44 -6.99 -6.49 -17.41
N ALA A 45 -7.32 -5.50 -18.23
CA ALA A 45 -6.66 -4.20 -18.22
C ALA A 45 -6.83 -3.48 -16.87
N ILE A 46 -8.06 -3.47 -16.32
CA ILE A 46 -8.35 -2.87 -15.01
C ILE A 46 -7.54 -3.56 -13.91
N GLY A 47 -7.51 -4.90 -13.88
CA GLY A 47 -6.71 -5.65 -12.92
C GLY A 47 -5.21 -5.34 -13.03
N ALA A 48 -4.69 -5.26 -14.25
CA ALA A 48 -3.29 -4.96 -14.52
C ALA A 48 -2.90 -3.54 -14.11
N VAL A 49 -3.69 -2.54 -14.47
CA VAL A 49 -3.47 -1.14 -14.09
C VAL A 49 -3.52 -0.99 -12.57
N TYR A 50 -4.52 -1.60 -11.92
CA TYR A 50 -4.67 -1.59 -10.47
C TYR A 50 -3.40 -2.13 -9.77
N ALA A 51 -2.96 -3.33 -10.17
CA ALA A 51 -1.79 -3.96 -9.57
C ALA A 51 -0.49 -3.18 -9.85
N PHE A 52 -0.32 -2.71 -11.09
CA PHE A 52 0.82 -1.89 -11.47
C PHE A 52 0.93 -0.67 -10.56
N VAL A 53 -0.15 0.11 -10.42
CA VAL A 53 -0.18 1.31 -9.57
C VAL A 53 0.05 0.94 -8.10
N LEU A 54 -0.56 -0.15 -7.62
CA LEU A 54 -0.41 -0.64 -6.25
C LEU A 54 1.06 -0.91 -5.89
N TYR A 55 1.74 -1.73 -6.69
CA TYR A 55 3.14 -2.11 -6.42
C TYR A 55 4.14 -1.00 -6.76
N ARG A 56 3.83 -0.13 -7.72
CA ARG A 56 4.75 0.91 -8.20
C ARG A 56 4.68 2.23 -7.42
N VAL A 57 3.46 2.68 -7.14
CA VAL A 57 3.20 4.01 -6.56
C VAL A 57 2.73 3.86 -5.12
N VAL A 58 1.68 3.07 -4.88
CA VAL A 58 1.03 2.98 -3.58
C VAL A 58 1.93 2.31 -2.54
N SER A 59 2.82 1.40 -2.95
CA SER A 59 3.84 0.74 -2.11
C SER A 59 4.76 1.70 -1.35
N GLN A 60 4.83 2.97 -1.79
CA GLN A 60 5.56 4.03 -1.09
C GLN A 60 4.89 4.44 0.22
N SER A 61 3.57 4.25 0.33
CA SER A 61 2.79 4.40 1.55
C SER A 61 2.39 3.02 2.06
N GLY A 62 3.12 2.47 3.02
CA GLY A 62 2.85 1.13 3.55
C GLY A 62 1.41 0.89 3.99
N ARG A 63 0.75 1.92 4.57
CA ARG A 63 -0.66 1.82 4.95
C ARG A 63 -1.59 1.79 3.74
N ALA A 64 -1.41 2.71 2.78
CA ALA A 64 -2.24 2.71 1.58
C ALA A 64 -2.06 1.39 0.82
N PHE A 65 -0.84 0.87 0.78
CA PHE A 65 -0.55 -0.43 0.18
C PHE A 65 -1.33 -1.56 0.87
N VAL A 66 -1.28 -1.65 2.20
CA VAL A 66 -2.03 -2.68 2.95
C VAL A 66 -3.54 -2.52 2.77
N VAL A 67 -4.07 -1.29 2.87
CA VAL A 67 -5.51 -1.02 2.68
C VAL A 67 -5.96 -1.42 1.27
N MET A 68 -5.22 -1.02 0.25
CA MET A 68 -5.53 -1.36 -1.14
C MET A 68 -5.29 -2.86 -1.43
N GLN A 69 -4.45 -3.54 -0.66
CA GLN A 69 -4.31 -5.00 -0.74
C GLN A 69 -5.57 -5.70 -0.19
N TRP A 70 -6.20 -5.17 0.86
CA TRP A 70 -7.48 -5.72 1.37
C TRP A 70 -8.61 -5.52 0.37
N THR A 71 -8.61 -4.43 -0.39
CA THR A 71 -9.65 -4.19 -1.40
C THR A 71 -9.54 -5.07 -2.63
N LEU A 72 -8.37 -5.67 -2.87
CA LEU A 72 -8.26 -6.74 -3.85
C LEU A 72 -9.22 -7.89 -3.53
N LEU A 73 -9.24 -8.34 -2.28
CA LEU A 73 -10.12 -9.45 -1.87
C LEU A 73 -11.59 -9.06 -2.04
N LEU A 74 -11.97 -7.85 -1.64
CA LEU A 74 -13.33 -7.34 -1.81
C LEU A 74 -13.75 -7.29 -3.30
N ASN A 75 -12.90 -6.73 -4.15
CA ASN A 75 -13.15 -6.66 -5.60
C ASN A 75 -13.27 -8.06 -6.21
N TYR A 76 -12.36 -8.96 -5.84
CA TYR A 76 -12.34 -10.32 -6.35
C TYR A 76 -13.58 -11.12 -5.94
N PHE A 77 -13.98 -11.07 -4.65
CA PHE A 77 -15.20 -11.72 -4.19
C PHE A 77 -16.46 -11.13 -4.83
N THR A 78 -16.49 -9.82 -5.10
CA THR A 78 -17.60 -9.19 -5.81
C THR A 78 -17.71 -9.73 -7.23
N LEU A 79 -16.59 -9.79 -7.96
CA LEU A 79 -16.57 -10.30 -9.33
C LEU A 79 -16.94 -11.80 -9.37
N ILE A 80 -16.46 -12.62 -8.43
CA ILE A 80 -16.88 -14.02 -8.31
C ILE A 80 -18.39 -14.10 -8.08
N SER A 81 -18.94 -13.29 -7.18
CA SER A 81 -20.37 -13.33 -6.89
C SER A 81 -21.21 -12.95 -8.11
N ILE A 82 -20.75 -11.99 -8.90
CA ILE A 82 -21.37 -11.61 -10.17
C ILE A 82 -21.31 -12.77 -11.18
N ASP A 83 -20.14 -13.39 -11.34
CA ASP A 83 -19.93 -14.51 -12.26
C ASP A 83 -20.79 -15.73 -11.87
N VAL A 84 -20.80 -16.12 -10.59
CA VAL A 84 -21.58 -17.27 -10.08
C VAL A 84 -23.10 -17.06 -10.19
N SER A 85 -23.54 -15.80 -10.15
CA SER A 85 -24.95 -15.45 -10.31
C SER A 85 -25.38 -15.23 -11.77
N ASP A 86 -24.49 -15.51 -12.73
CA ASP A 86 -24.67 -15.29 -14.17
C ASP A 86 -25.18 -13.88 -14.52
N ARG A 87 -24.88 -12.90 -13.66
CA ARG A 87 -25.31 -11.49 -13.85
C ARG A 87 -24.53 -10.79 -14.96
N LEU A 88 -23.37 -11.33 -15.32
CA LEU A 88 -22.63 -10.93 -16.51
C LEU A 88 -22.56 -12.12 -17.46
N ALA A 89 -22.81 -11.87 -18.74
CA ALA A 89 -22.65 -12.87 -19.79
C ALA A 89 -21.19 -13.30 -20.00
N ILE A 90 -20.23 -12.63 -19.36
CA ILE A 90 -18.79 -12.76 -19.57
C ILE A 90 -18.11 -13.00 -18.21
N PRO A 91 -17.24 -14.01 -18.07
CA PRO A 91 -16.53 -14.25 -16.83
C PRO A 91 -15.55 -13.10 -16.54
N ALA A 92 -15.82 -12.31 -15.50
CA ALA A 92 -15.07 -11.09 -15.20
C ALA A 92 -13.97 -11.30 -14.15
N SER A 93 -14.17 -12.24 -13.22
CA SER A 93 -13.24 -12.49 -12.10
C SER A 93 -11.89 -13.04 -12.54
N ALA A 94 -11.88 -14.03 -13.45
CA ALA A 94 -10.66 -14.67 -13.92
C ALA A 94 -9.78 -13.72 -14.76
N PRO A 95 -10.30 -12.99 -15.78
CA PRO A 95 -9.52 -11.97 -16.49
C PRO A 95 -8.95 -10.90 -15.57
N TRP A 96 -9.75 -10.40 -14.62
CA TRP A 96 -9.31 -9.41 -13.65
C TRP A 96 -8.14 -9.93 -12.79
N PHE A 97 -8.22 -11.17 -12.32
CA PHE A 97 -7.17 -11.78 -11.51
C PHE A 97 -5.89 -12.02 -12.30
N VAL A 98 -5.99 -12.52 -13.53
CA VAL A 98 -4.82 -12.66 -14.42
C VAL A 98 -4.18 -11.30 -14.67
N GLY A 99 -5.00 -10.29 -14.98
CA GLY A 99 -4.57 -8.90 -15.10
C GLY A 99 -3.81 -8.44 -13.86
N PHE A 100 -4.36 -8.68 -12.67
CA PHE A 100 -3.71 -8.34 -11.40
C PHE A 100 -2.33 -8.98 -11.26
N LEU A 101 -2.18 -10.28 -11.56
CA LEU A 101 -0.89 -10.95 -11.49
C LEU A 101 0.12 -10.34 -12.47
N VAL A 102 -0.28 -10.12 -13.72
CA VAL A 102 0.56 -9.51 -14.75
C VAL A 102 1.00 -8.11 -14.34
N GLY A 103 0.05 -7.25 -13.96
CA GLY A 103 0.34 -5.88 -13.51
C GLY A 103 1.20 -5.84 -12.25
N GLY A 104 1.02 -6.79 -11.33
CA GLY A 104 1.80 -6.90 -10.10
C GLY A 104 3.25 -7.26 -10.38
N ILE A 105 3.50 -8.21 -11.30
CA ILE A 105 4.85 -8.55 -11.76
C ILE A 105 5.49 -7.34 -12.46
N ILE A 106 4.77 -6.69 -13.37
CA ILE A 106 5.27 -5.52 -14.11
C ILE A 106 5.62 -4.37 -13.16
N GLY A 107 4.73 -4.06 -12.21
CA GLY A 107 4.89 -2.95 -11.27
C GLY A 107 5.90 -3.22 -10.15
N GLY A 108 5.99 -4.47 -9.69
CA GLY A 108 6.86 -4.89 -8.59
C GLY A 108 8.29 -5.23 -9.01
N HIS A 109 8.50 -5.69 -10.24
CA HIS A 109 9.82 -6.06 -10.73
C HIS A 109 10.58 -4.85 -11.33
N VAL A 110 11.92 -4.85 -11.18
CA VAL A 110 12.78 -3.82 -11.74
C VAL A 110 13.33 -4.30 -13.09
N TRP A 111 12.69 -3.87 -14.16
CA TRP A 111 13.02 -4.28 -15.54
C TRP A 111 14.29 -3.61 -16.11
N SER A 112 14.71 -2.45 -15.61
CA SER A 112 15.95 -1.77 -16.03
C SER A 112 16.53 -0.83 -14.96
N GLY A 113 17.86 -0.74 -14.89
CA GLY A 113 18.61 0.25 -14.07
C GLY A 113 18.69 0.02 -12.56
N ARG A 114 19.23 1.01 -11.84
CA ARG A 114 19.02 1.12 -10.37
C ARG A 114 17.53 1.26 -10.15
N GLY A 115 16.95 0.39 -9.32
CA GLY A 115 15.51 0.34 -9.05
C GLY A 115 14.88 1.72 -9.04
N THR A 116 14.03 1.99 -10.03
CA THR A 116 13.27 3.22 -10.17
C THR A 116 12.42 3.38 -8.91
N GLY A 117 12.75 4.37 -8.07
CA GLY A 117 12.28 4.41 -6.67
C GLY A 117 13.37 4.54 -5.61
N ALA A 118 14.62 4.22 -5.94
CA ALA A 118 15.75 4.20 -4.99
C ALA A 118 16.07 5.60 -4.43
N GLU A 119 15.89 6.65 -5.23
CA GLU A 119 16.02 8.05 -4.81
C GLU A 119 14.96 8.44 -3.78
N PHE A 120 13.75 7.87 -3.89
CA PHE A 120 12.63 8.14 -2.99
C PHE A 120 12.65 7.33 -1.69
N ARG A 121 13.51 6.30 -1.60
CA ARG A 121 13.81 5.58 -0.35
C ARG A 121 14.83 6.32 0.52
N GLN A 122 15.33 7.48 0.08
CA GLN A 122 16.21 8.29 0.91
C GLN A 122 15.42 8.86 2.09
N PRO A 123 15.91 8.69 3.33
CA PRO A 123 15.25 9.23 4.51
C PRO A 123 15.26 10.76 4.44
N ARG A 124 14.09 11.35 4.16
CA ARG A 124 13.92 12.80 4.25
C ARG A 124 14.13 13.23 5.70
N LYS A 125 14.95 14.25 5.91
CA LYS A 125 15.16 14.86 7.24
C LYS A 125 13.84 15.46 7.69
N ARG A 126 13.23 14.90 8.73
CA ARG A 126 11.98 15.44 9.31
C ARG A 126 12.33 16.58 10.25
N VAL A 127 11.73 17.75 10.03
CA VAL A 127 11.84 18.89 10.94
C VAL A 127 10.74 18.73 12.00
N LEU A 128 11.10 18.92 13.26
CA LEU A 128 10.17 18.98 14.38
C LEU A 128 9.73 20.43 14.52
N LYS A 129 8.43 20.68 14.49
CA LYS A 129 7.82 21.99 14.75
C LYS A 129 7.76 22.27 16.25
N GLU A 130 7.59 23.53 16.61
CA GLU A 130 7.50 24.00 18.00
C GLU A 130 6.33 23.38 18.77
N ASP A 131 5.26 22.97 18.07
CA ASP A 131 4.10 22.26 18.64
C ASP A 131 4.33 20.76 18.89
N GLY A 132 5.57 20.26 18.70
CA GLY A 132 5.93 18.86 18.87
C GLY A 132 5.44 17.94 17.74
N THR A 133 4.98 18.49 16.61
CA THR A 133 4.64 17.72 15.41
C THR A 133 5.81 17.66 14.43
N TYR A 134 5.96 16.55 13.73
CA TYR A 134 6.90 16.47 12.61
C TYR A 134 6.25 16.98 11.32
N ASP A 135 7.04 17.51 10.38
CA ASP A 135 6.50 17.82 9.05
C ASP A 135 5.93 16.58 8.36
N GLY A 136 4.72 16.75 7.83
CA GLY A 136 4.03 15.78 6.98
C GLY A 136 4.73 15.54 5.64
N GLY A 137 4.35 14.48 4.95
CA GLY A 137 4.85 14.18 3.61
C GLY A 137 3.77 14.40 2.57
N TRP A 138 3.83 15.52 1.83
CA TRP A 138 2.84 15.87 0.79
C TRP A 138 2.54 14.72 -0.19
N ARG A 139 3.59 14.06 -0.68
CA ARG A 139 3.46 12.92 -1.58
C ARG A 139 2.72 11.73 -0.97
N LEU A 140 2.99 11.41 0.30
CA LEU A 140 2.28 10.34 0.99
C LEU A 140 0.83 10.75 1.25
N ALA A 141 0.58 12.01 1.58
CA ALA A 141 -0.77 12.53 1.75
C ALA A 141 -1.57 12.41 0.44
N LEU A 142 -0.97 12.77 -0.70
CA LEU A 142 -1.59 12.68 -2.02
C LEU A 142 -1.87 11.23 -2.43
N ILE A 143 -0.95 10.28 -2.17
CA ILE A 143 -1.19 8.85 -2.42
C ILE A 143 -2.36 8.34 -1.56
N ASN A 144 -2.38 8.65 -0.26
CA ASN A 144 -3.48 8.22 0.62
C ASN A 144 -4.82 8.86 0.22
N ALA A 145 -4.82 10.14 -0.16
CA ALA A 145 -6.02 10.85 -0.61
C ALA A 145 -6.57 10.27 -1.92
N ALA A 146 -5.72 10.05 -2.92
CA ALA A 146 -6.12 9.43 -4.18
C ALA A 146 -6.70 8.02 -3.94
N CYS A 147 -6.05 7.20 -3.10
CA CYS A 147 -6.58 5.89 -2.74
C CYS A 147 -7.92 6.00 -2.00
N ALA A 148 -8.09 6.96 -1.08
CA ALA A 148 -9.35 7.17 -0.38
C ALA A 148 -10.49 7.54 -1.34
N VAL A 149 -10.22 8.43 -2.31
CA VAL A 149 -11.18 8.80 -3.36
C VAL A 149 -11.58 7.58 -4.18
N VAL A 150 -10.61 6.76 -4.59
CA VAL A 150 -10.89 5.52 -5.34
C VAL A 150 -11.76 4.56 -4.53
N LEU A 151 -11.51 4.41 -3.22
CA LEU A 151 -12.32 3.56 -2.35
C LEU A 151 -13.75 4.07 -2.19
N LEU A 152 -13.93 5.37 -1.99
CA LEU A 152 -15.26 5.99 -1.92
C LEU A 152 -16.00 5.83 -3.26
N ALA A 153 -15.32 6.04 -4.38
CA ALA A 153 -15.91 5.85 -5.70
C ALA A 153 -16.36 4.39 -5.92
N MET A 154 -15.51 3.40 -5.59
CA MET A 154 -15.87 1.98 -5.67
C MET A 154 -17.05 1.63 -4.76
N GLY A 155 -17.05 2.13 -3.52
CA GLY A 155 -18.16 1.96 -2.58
C GLY A 155 -19.47 2.52 -3.14
N THR A 156 -19.45 3.74 -3.66
CA THR A 156 -20.62 4.39 -4.28
C THR A 156 -21.12 3.63 -5.51
N VAL A 157 -20.22 3.20 -6.40
CA VAL A 157 -20.60 2.40 -7.58
C VAL A 157 -21.24 1.08 -7.17
N GLN A 158 -20.68 0.37 -6.18
CA GLN A 158 -21.29 -0.86 -5.68
C GLN A 158 -22.66 -0.63 -5.06
N LEU A 159 -22.86 0.49 -4.36
CA LEU A 159 -24.18 0.84 -3.85
C LEU A 159 -25.21 1.07 -4.95
N LEU A 160 -24.82 1.80 -6.01
CA LEU A 160 -25.69 2.04 -7.16
C LEU A 160 -26.05 0.73 -7.87
N LEU A 161 -25.13 -0.24 -7.92
CA LEU A 161 -25.34 -1.52 -8.58
C LEU A 161 -26.13 -2.53 -7.74
N LEU A 162 -25.95 -2.53 -6.41
CA LEU A 162 -26.53 -3.55 -5.53
C LEU A 162 -27.85 -3.11 -4.90
N SER A 163 -27.90 -1.90 -4.34
CA SER A 163 -29.09 -1.35 -3.68
C SER A 163 -28.84 0.10 -3.22
N PRO A 164 -29.22 1.13 -3.99
CA PRO A 164 -29.02 2.52 -3.61
C PRO A 164 -30.05 2.98 -2.56
N THR A 165 -29.95 2.44 -1.35
CA THR A 165 -30.83 2.81 -0.22
C THR A 165 -30.22 3.94 0.61
N PRO A 166 -31.05 4.83 1.20
CA PRO A 166 -30.56 5.84 2.15
C PRO A 166 -29.76 5.24 3.30
N ALA A 167 -30.17 4.06 3.78
CA ALA A 167 -29.48 3.32 4.84
C ALA A 167 -28.07 2.87 4.39
N SER A 168 -27.92 2.37 3.17
CA SER A 168 -26.62 2.00 2.61
C SER A 168 -25.66 3.20 2.47
N VAL A 169 -26.18 4.36 2.07
CA VAL A 169 -25.42 5.62 2.01
C VAL A 169 -25.01 6.07 3.41
N ALA A 170 -25.93 5.99 4.39
CA ALA A 170 -25.63 6.31 5.77
C ALA A 170 -24.55 5.37 6.36
N VAL A 171 -24.59 4.09 6.04
CA VAL A 171 -23.55 3.12 6.42
C VAL A 171 -22.19 3.52 5.83
N LEU A 172 -22.12 3.89 4.54
CA LEU A 172 -20.89 4.36 3.91
C LEU A 172 -20.32 5.59 4.64
N ALA A 173 -21.14 6.60 4.87
CA ALA A 173 -20.74 7.83 5.54
C ALA A 173 -20.28 7.58 7.00
N ALA A 174 -21.05 6.81 7.76
CA ALA A 174 -20.73 6.47 9.15
C ALA A 174 -19.45 5.62 9.24
N ALA A 175 -19.28 4.65 8.34
CA ALA A 175 -18.07 3.84 8.22
C ALA A 175 -16.84 4.70 7.92
N THR A 176 -16.94 5.65 7.00
CA THR A 176 -15.86 6.60 6.69
C THR A 176 -15.51 7.47 7.88
N LEU A 177 -16.49 8.02 8.59
CA LEU A 177 -16.26 8.81 9.79
C LEU A 177 -15.62 7.98 10.92
N ALA A 178 -16.08 6.74 11.12
CA ALA A 178 -15.53 5.83 12.12
C ALA A 178 -14.09 5.44 11.81
N GLY A 179 -13.79 5.06 10.57
CA GLY A 179 -12.43 4.75 10.12
C GLY A 179 -11.49 5.96 10.24
N TRP A 180 -12.00 7.15 9.91
CA TRP A 180 -11.28 8.41 10.10
C TRP A 180 -10.97 8.68 11.57
N ALA A 181 -11.97 8.58 12.44
CA ALA A 181 -11.84 8.85 13.87
C ALA A 181 -10.85 7.89 14.53
N LEU A 182 -10.93 6.60 14.21
CA LEU A 182 -10.04 5.56 14.73
C LEU A 182 -8.55 5.84 14.46
N PHE A 183 -8.25 6.48 13.32
CA PHE A 183 -6.87 6.79 12.93
C PHE A 183 -6.45 8.22 13.26
N ARG A 184 -7.39 9.16 13.33
CA ARG A 184 -7.13 10.56 13.72
C ARG A 184 -6.87 10.68 15.22
N PHE A 185 -7.64 9.94 16.02
CA PHE A 185 -7.60 9.89 17.48
C PHE A 185 -7.26 8.48 17.97
N PRO A 186 -6.02 7.99 17.72
CA PRO A 186 -5.68 6.60 17.98
C PRO A 186 -5.78 6.28 19.48
N PRO A 187 -6.66 5.33 19.88
CA PRO A 187 -6.71 4.86 21.26
C PRO A 187 -5.45 4.07 21.61
N ARG A 188 -5.32 3.67 22.88
CA ARG A 188 -4.23 2.80 23.35
C ARG A 188 -4.14 1.53 22.50
N LEU A 189 -2.92 1.02 22.31
CA LEU A 189 -2.61 -0.08 21.36
C LEU A 189 -3.52 -1.31 21.50
N GLY A 190 -3.81 -1.77 22.72
CA GLY A 190 -4.69 -2.92 22.95
C GLY A 190 -6.13 -2.67 22.46
N VAL A 191 -6.71 -1.53 22.85
CA VAL A 191 -8.05 -1.10 22.42
C VAL A 191 -8.11 -0.91 20.91
N ARG A 192 -7.07 -0.29 20.33
CA ARG A 192 -6.98 -0.06 18.89
C ARG A 192 -6.94 -1.37 18.09
N ASN A 193 -6.19 -2.37 18.56
CA ASN A 193 -6.14 -3.68 17.89
C ASN A 193 -7.49 -4.41 18.01
N GLY A 194 -8.16 -4.33 19.16
CA GLY A 194 -9.52 -4.83 19.32
C GLY A 194 -10.50 -4.16 18.36
N LEU A 195 -10.44 -2.83 18.22
CA LEU A 195 -11.28 -2.08 17.28
C LEU A 195 -11.02 -2.44 15.80
N LEU A 196 -9.82 -2.85 15.44
CA LEU A 196 -9.55 -3.36 14.09
C LEU A 196 -10.22 -4.72 13.82
N LEU A 197 -10.45 -5.54 14.85
CA LEU A 197 -11.22 -6.80 14.74
C LEU A 197 -12.72 -6.54 14.59
N VAL A 198 -13.23 -5.39 15.02
CA VAL A 198 -14.63 -5.00 14.82
C VAL A 198 -14.95 -4.83 13.33
N ILE A 199 -13.97 -4.44 12.51
CA ILE A 199 -14.16 -4.21 11.07
C ILE A 199 -14.69 -5.48 10.36
N PRO A 200 -14.03 -6.65 10.43
CA PRO A 200 -14.57 -7.87 9.82
C PRO A 200 -15.84 -8.38 10.52
N VAL A 201 -15.98 -8.21 11.84
CA VAL A 201 -17.20 -8.64 12.58
C VAL A 201 -18.44 -7.89 12.08
N VAL A 202 -18.36 -6.56 11.98
CA VAL A 202 -19.45 -5.73 11.45
C VAL A 202 -19.72 -6.04 9.98
N PHE A 203 -18.68 -6.31 9.19
CA PHE A 203 -18.85 -6.73 7.80
C PHE A 203 -19.72 -7.99 7.69
N PHE A 204 -19.41 -9.04 8.47
CA PHE A 204 -20.22 -10.27 8.49
C PHE A 204 -21.63 -10.02 9.01
N ALA A 205 -21.81 -9.23 10.07
CA ALA A 205 -23.13 -8.88 10.57
C ALA A 205 -23.99 -8.18 9.50
N LEU A 206 -23.40 -7.26 8.73
CA LEU A 206 -24.09 -6.57 7.64
C LEU A 206 -24.42 -7.48 6.46
N ILE A 207 -23.70 -8.60 6.26
CA ILE A 207 -24.09 -9.60 5.26
C ILE A 207 -25.43 -10.21 5.66
N PHE A 208 -25.59 -10.61 6.92
CA PHE A 208 -26.85 -11.19 7.41
C PHE A 208 -27.99 -10.17 7.38
N VAL A 209 -27.76 -8.95 7.87
CA VAL A 209 -28.76 -7.88 7.86
C VAL A 209 -29.14 -7.49 6.43
N GLY A 210 -28.15 -7.31 5.55
CA GLY A 210 -28.36 -6.98 4.14
C GLY A 210 -29.11 -8.09 3.40
N GLY A 211 -28.79 -9.35 3.67
CA GLY A 211 -29.53 -10.50 3.13
C GLY A 211 -30.97 -10.56 3.60
N ALA A 212 -31.22 -10.37 4.90
CA ALA A 212 -32.57 -10.42 5.48
C ALA A 212 -33.46 -9.23 5.08
N SER A 213 -32.87 -8.06 4.81
CA SER A 213 -33.59 -6.82 4.48
C SER A 213 -33.58 -6.45 3.00
N GLY A 214 -32.97 -7.28 2.14
CA GLY A 214 -32.78 -6.97 0.71
C GLY A 214 -31.76 -5.86 0.42
N GLN A 215 -31.01 -5.41 1.43
CA GLN A 215 -30.00 -4.33 1.32
C GLN A 215 -28.60 -4.90 1.11
N MET A 216 -28.40 -5.60 0.00
CA MET A 216 -27.15 -6.32 -0.29
C MET A 216 -25.91 -5.42 -0.43
N GLY A 217 -26.08 -4.10 -0.61
CA GLY A 217 -24.99 -3.12 -0.67
C GLY A 217 -24.37 -2.74 0.68
N MET A 218 -25.00 -3.06 1.82
CA MET A 218 -24.52 -2.65 3.15
C MET A 218 -23.11 -3.16 3.52
N PRO A 219 -22.73 -4.43 3.28
CA PRO A 219 -21.39 -4.93 3.62
C PRO A 219 -20.30 -4.19 2.84
N ALA A 220 -20.56 -3.96 1.55
CA ALA A 220 -19.68 -3.20 0.67
C ALA A 220 -19.50 -1.76 1.17
N ALA A 221 -20.60 -1.04 1.42
CA ALA A 221 -20.56 0.31 1.95
C ALA A 221 -19.72 0.43 3.22
N TRP A 222 -19.89 -0.51 4.15
CA TRP A 222 -19.08 -0.57 5.34
C TRP A 222 -17.59 -0.78 5.03
N ALA A 223 -17.26 -1.79 4.24
CA ALA A 223 -15.87 -2.14 3.95
C ALA A 223 -15.12 -1.01 3.24
N TYR A 224 -15.67 -0.49 2.13
CA TYR A 224 -15.05 0.62 1.39
C TYR A 224 -15.03 1.90 2.24
N GLY A 225 -16.11 2.17 2.98
CA GLY A 225 -16.21 3.34 3.86
C GLY A 225 -15.14 3.34 4.95
N VAL A 226 -15.02 2.26 5.72
CA VAL A 226 -14.02 2.13 6.79
C VAL A 226 -12.61 2.25 6.20
N LEU A 227 -12.31 1.55 5.11
CA LEU A 227 -10.98 1.59 4.49
C LEU A 227 -10.62 2.98 3.96
N ALA A 228 -11.57 3.69 3.34
CA ALA A 228 -11.38 5.08 2.95
C ALA A 228 -11.14 5.98 4.16
N GLY A 229 -11.95 5.83 5.21
CA GLY A 229 -11.81 6.55 6.48
C GLY A 229 -10.43 6.36 7.11
N ILE A 230 -9.93 5.12 7.14
CA ILE A 230 -8.58 4.80 7.63
C ILE A 230 -7.52 5.61 6.87
N LEU A 231 -7.65 5.75 5.55
CA LEU A 231 -6.72 6.54 4.74
C LEU A 231 -6.84 8.04 5.02
N ILE A 232 -8.04 8.57 5.17
CA ILE A 232 -8.29 10.00 5.45
C ILE A 232 -7.80 10.37 6.87
N GLY A 233 -8.06 9.53 7.87
CA GLY A 233 -7.72 9.79 9.29
C GLY A 233 -6.23 9.85 9.60
N GLY A 234 -5.40 9.59 8.60
CA GLY A 234 -3.96 9.64 8.70
C GLY A 234 -3.37 11.03 8.94
N ARG A 235 -2.40 11.14 9.85
CA ARG A 235 -1.66 12.40 10.10
C ARG A 235 -0.54 12.65 9.07
N TYR A 236 -0.78 12.41 7.78
CA TYR A 236 0.23 12.61 6.72
C TYR A 236 0.37 14.09 6.34
N TRP A 237 -0.68 14.87 6.59
CA TRP A 237 -0.75 16.31 6.38
C TRP A 237 -0.03 17.11 7.48
N SER A 238 -0.06 16.61 8.72
CA SER A 238 0.48 17.28 9.92
C SER A 238 1.62 16.50 10.61
N GLY A 239 2.04 15.38 10.02
CA GLY A 239 3.00 14.43 10.59
C GLY A 239 2.62 13.84 11.95
N PRO A 240 3.37 12.81 12.42
CA PRO A 240 3.16 12.26 13.75
C PRO A 240 3.59 13.27 14.84
N ARG A 241 2.92 13.25 15.99
CA ARG A 241 3.40 13.93 17.21
C ARG A 241 4.52 13.12 17.84
N LEU A 242 5.46 13.79 18.49
CA LEU A 242 6.48 13.14 19.31
C LEU A 242 5.80 12.22 20.35
N GLY A 243 6.28 10.98 20.50
CA GLY A 243 5.73 10.01 21.45
C GLY A 243 4.41 9.33 21.05
N ALA A 244 3.78 9.69 19.93
CA ALA A 244 2.53 9.06 19.49
C ALA A 244 2.74 7.57 19.11
N PRO A 245 1.78 6.68 19.44
CA PRO A 245 1.85 5.28 19.04
C PRO A 245 1.91 5.18 17.51
N ARG A 246 2.76 4.28 16.99
CA ARG A 246 2.88 4.08 15.54
C ARG A 246 1.51 3.72 14.95
N PRO A 247 1.12 4.32 13.80
CA PRO A 247 -0.14 3.96 13.17
C PRO A 247 -0.14 2.48 12.75
N PRO A 248 -1.31 1.81 12.77
CA PRO A 248 -1.46 0.47 12.18
C PRO A 248 -1.08 0.47 10.70
N PHE A 249 -0.75 -0.71 10.18
CA PHE A 249 -0.44 -0.93 8.75
C PHE A 249 0.78 -0.18 8.22
N VAL A 250 1.62 0.35 9.11
CA VAL A 250 2.97 0.77 8.72
C VAL A 250 3.79 -0.51 8.54
N VAL A 251 4.04 -0.86 7.28
CA VAL A 251 5.03 -1.91 6.94
C VAL A 251 6.30 -1.59 7.74
N PRO A 252 6.82 -2.53 8.56
CA PRO A 252 8.07 -2.33 9.25
C PRO A 252 9.10 -1.94 8.19
N GLY A 253 9.50 -0.67 8.16
CA GLY A 253 10.51 -0.21 7.23
C GLY A 253 11.69 -1.17 7.37
N HIS A 254 12.22 -1.66 6.25
CA HIS A 254 13.34 -2.60 6.23
C HIS A 254 14.29 -2.21 7.35
N ARG A 255 14.33 -3.05 8.39
CA ARG A 255 15.18 -2.85 9.55
C ARG A 255 16.55 -2.71 8.92
N ARG A 256 17.07 -1.48 8.80
CA ARG A 256 18.49 -1.28 8.53
C ARG A 256 19.11 -2.09 9.65
N ARG A 257 19.64 -3.28 9.33
CA ARG A 257 20.54 -4.00 10.23
C ARG A 257 21.41 -2.89 10.76
N ARG A 258 21.26 -2.57 12.06
CA ARG A 258 22.11 -1.59 12.72
C ARG A 258 23.49 -2.12 12.41
N ARG A 259 24.16 -1.52 11.42
CA ARG A 259 25.54 -1.85 11.11
C ARG A 259 26.19 -1.52 12.44
N LYS A 260 26.65 -2.54 13.16
CA LYS A 260 27.30 -2.37 14.47
C LYS A 260 28.18 -1.15 14.30
N ARG A 261 27.91 -0.08 15.07
CA ARG A 261 28.76 1.11 15.07
C ARG A 261 30.15 0.54 15.31
N ARG A 262 31.03 0.56 14.30
CA ARG A 262 32.43 0.28 14.55
C ARG A 262 32.83 1.27 15.63
N PRO A 263 33.38 0.82 16.77
CA PRO A 263 33.88 1.76 17.77
C PRO A 263 34.82 2.72 17.05
N LYS A 264 34.57 4.02 17.21
CA LYS A 264 35.52 5.05 16.79
C LYS A 264 36.86 4.63 17.40
N ALA A 265 37.86 4.37 16.56
CA ALA A 265 39.23 4.30 17.01
C ALA A 265 39.48 5.56 17.83
N LYS A 266 39.92 5.38 19.09
CA LYS A 266 40.32 6.48 19.96
C LYS A 266 41.23 7.39 19.16
N GLN A 267 40.89 8.68 19.14
CA GLN A 267 41.76 9.73 18.63
C GLN A 267 43.16 9.48 19.17
N ALA A 268 44.13 9.32 18.27
CA ALA A 268 45.53 9.42 18.64
C ALA A 268 45.70 10.77 19.33
N THR A 269 46.23 10.72 20.55
CA THR A 269 46.61 11.86 21.37
C THR A 269 47.34 12.89 20.51
N PRO A 270 47.00 14.19 20.57
CA PRO A 270 47.78 15.21 19.88
C PRO A 270 49.21 15.16 20.43
N ARG A 271 50.19 14.97 19.56
CA ARG A 271 51.60 15.18 19.92
C ARG A 271 51.73 16.63 20.38
N ALA A 272 52.31 16.81 21.56
CA ALA A 272 52.61 18.10 22.16
C ALA A 272 53.38 19.01 21.17
N PRO A 273 53.19 20.34 21.24
CA PRO A 273 53.85 21.28 20.35
C PRO A 273 55.37 21.27 20.62
N LYS A 274 56.14 21.16 19.53
CA LYS A 274 57.60 21.23 19.55
C LYS A 274 58.00 22.70 19.70
N ASN A 275 58.17 23.18 20.92
CA ASN A 275 58.84 24.45 21.20
C ASN A 275 60.32 24.31 20.80
N GLN A 276 60.68 24.88 19.65
CA GLN A 276 62.07 25.19 19.30
C GLN A 276 62.10 26.58 18.67
N ALA A 277 62.06 27.59 19.53
CA ALA A 277 62.59 28.92 19.26
C ALA A 277 62.95 29.55 20.61
N THR A 278 64.19 29.36 21.03
CA THR A 278 65.00 30.35 21.75
C THR A 278 66.41 29.79 21.91
N GLU A 279 67.28 30.28 21.04
CA GLU A 279 68.69 30.51 21.33
C GLU A 279 68.81 31.40 22.58
N PRO A 280 69.83 31.18 23.42
CA PRO A 280 70.68 32.32 23.71
C PRO A 280 72.18 31.98 23.64
N ALA A 281 72.92 33.01 23.24
CA ALA A 281 74.36 33.10 23.16
C ALA A 281 75.08 32.78 24.48
N ALA A 282 76.29 32.20 24.38
CA ALA A 282 77.55 32.72 24.94
C ALA A 282 78.58 31.61 25.19
N ARG A 283 79.57 31.47 24.29
CA ARG A 283 81.00 31.76 24.48
C ARG A 283 81.80 31.23 23.29
#